data_AF-V7GZX2-F1
#
_entry.id   AF-V7GZX2-F1
#
_cell.length_a   1.000
_cell.length_b   1.000
_cell.length_c   1.000
_cell.angle_alpha   90.00
_cell.angle_beta   90.00
_cell.angle_gamma   90.00
#
_symmetry.space_group_name_H-M   'P 1'
#
loop_
_entity.id
_entity.type
_entity.pdbx_description
1 polymer ?
#
loop_
_entity_poly.entity_id
_entity_poly.type
_entity_poly.pdbx_seq_one_letter_code
_entity_poly.pdbx_strand_id
1 'polypeptide(L)' 'MKATHRDAGRQIEPGPSSRTRAVDDAFLERTVQLFEARTGRSLSKEDARQIVENVSGFFRILAEWHKMD' A
#
# COMPACT_ATOMS: atom_id res chain seq x y z
N MET A 1 -31.84 22.63 -34.88
CA MET A 1 -32.33 21.94 -33.67
C MET A 1 -31.35 20.82 -33.36
N LYS A 2 -30.57 20.94 -32.28
CA LYS A 2 -29.48 19.99 -31.93
C LYS A 2 -30.05 18.86 -31.07
N ALA A 3 -29.87 17.62 -31.51
CA ALA A 3 -30.21 16.43 -30.76
C ALA A 3 -29.20 16.24 -29.60
N THR A 4 -29.72 16.12 -28.40
CA THR A 4 -28.95 15.95 -27.16
C THR A 4 -28.54 14.50 -26.97
N HIS A 5 -27.22 14.30 -26.85
CA HIS A 5 -26.54 13.06 -26.51
C HIS A 5 -26.99 12.57 -25.13
N ARG A 6 -27.54 11.35 -25.05
CA ARG A 6 -27.84 10.68 -23.77
C ARG A 6 -27.01 9.41 -23.74
N ASP A 7 -25.79 9.53 -23.25
CA ASP A 7 -24.93 8.38 -22.98
C ASP A 7 -24.79 8.19 -21.47
N ALA A 8 -24.90 6.93 -21.09
CA ALA A 8 -25.14 6.44 -19.76
C ALA A 8 -23.84 6.45 -18.94
N GLY A 9 -23.65 7.50 -18.14
CA GLY A 9 -22.63 7.51 -17.10
C GLY A 9 -23.01 6.59 -15.95
N ARG A 10 -22.66 5.31 -16.03
CA ARG A 10 -22.60 4.40 -14.88
C ARG A 10 -21.60 4.96 -13.88
N GLN A 11 -22.09 5.60 -12.83
CA GLN A 11 -21.29 6.01 -11.68
C GLN A 11 -20.83 4.74 -10.95
N ILE A 12 -19.53 4.42 -11.05
CA ILE A 12 -18.89 3.46 -10.15
C ILE A 12 -18.39 4.28 -8.97
N GLU A 13 -19.22 4.40 -7.94
CA GLU A 13 -18.83 4.95 -6.65
C GLU A 13 -17.79 4.00 -6.02
N PRO A 14 -16.53 4.43 -5.76
CA PRO A 14 -15.60 3.60 -5.01
C PRO A 14 -16.03 3.58 -3.54
N GLY A 15 -16.55 2.44 -3.10
CA GLY A 15 -16.93 2.22 -1.70
C GLY A 15 -15.76 2.45 -0.73
N PRO A 16 -16.02 2.88 0.52
CA PRO A 16 -15.00 3.38 1.45
C PRO A 16 -14.07 2.31 2.05
N SER A 17 -14.00 1.09 1.49
CA SER A 17 -13.21 -0.03 2.04
C SER A 17 -11.84 -0.26 1.39
N SER A 18 -11.44 0.51 0.37
CA SER A 18 -10.12 0.36 -0.26
C SER A 18 -9.07 1.34 0.28
N ARG A 19 -9.02 1.52 1.60
CA ARG A 19 -8.12 2.50 2.25
C ARG A 19 -6.83 1.92 2.83
N THR A 20 -6.59 0.63 2.66
CA THR A 20 -5.22 0.12 2.66
C THR A 20 -4.68 0.43 1.27
N ARG A 21 -3.87 1.48 1.12
CA ARG A 21 -3.06 1.63 -0.09
C ARG A 21 -2.36 0.30 -0.28
N ALA A 22 -2.77 -0.47 -1.29
CA ALA A 22 -2.01 -1.64 -1.69
C ALA A 22 -0.58 -1.15 -1.88
N VAL A 23 0.35 -1.72 -1.11
CA VAL A 23 1.76 -1.41 -1.29
C VAL A 23 2.07 -1.72 -2.75
N ASP A 24 2.35 -0.68 -3.54
CA ASP A 24 2.53 -0.85 -4.97
C ASP A 24 3.91 -1.43 -5.28
N ASP A 25 4.06 -1.96 -6.48
CA ASP A 25 5.29 -2.61 -6.93
C ASP A 25 6.51 -1.69 -6.84
N ALA A 26 6.33 -0.39 -7.09
CA ALA A 26 7.41 0.59 -6.99
C ALA A 26 7.91 0.74 -5.55
N PHE A 27 6.99 0.71 -4.57
CA PHE A 27 7.36 0.73 -3.16
C PHE A 27 8.08 -0.57 -2.74
N LEU A 28 7.63 -1.73 -3.24
CA LEU A 28 8.30 -3.01 -2.97
C LEU A 28 9.71 -3.02 -3.56
N GLU A 29 9.90 -2.54 -4.78
CA GLU A 29 11.22 -2.44 -5.42
C GLU A 29 12.16 -1.52 -4.66
N ARG A 30 11.66 -0.37 -4.17
CA ARG A 30 12.44 0.51 -3.31
C ARG A 30 12.82 -0.14 -1.98
N THR A 31 11.91 -0.95 -1.43
CA THR A 31 12.16 -1.71 -0.20
C THR A 31 13.26 -2.75 -0.42
N VAL A 32 13.21 -3.50 -1.53
CA VAL A 32 14.29 -4.42 -1.95
C VAL A 32 15.62 -3.65 -1.99
N GLN A 33 15.72 -2.60 -2.80
CA GLN A 33 16.97 -1.85 -2.98
C GLN A 33 17.57 -1.36 -1.65
N LEU A 34 16.73 -0.82 -0.76
CA LEU A 34 17.17 -0.32 0.54
C LEU A 34 17.74 -1.43 1.43
N PHE A 35 17.05 -2.57 1.49
CA PHE A 35 17.43 -3.66 2.39
C PHE A 35 18.54 -4.54 1.82
N GLU A 36 18.61 -4.73 0.50
CA GLU A 36 19.76 -5.37 -0.14
C GLU A 36 21.03 -4.55 0.09
N ALA A 37 20.98 -3.22 -0.10
CA ALA A 37 22.12 -2.34 0.16
C ALA A 37 22.59 -2.37 1.62
N ARG A 38 21.67 -2.55 2.57
CA ARG A 38 21.98 -2.61 4.01
C ARG A 38 22.48 -3.98 4.46
N THR A 39 21.96 -5.05 3.89
CA THR A 39 22.20 -6.42 4.38
C THR A 39 23.20 -7.20 3.53
N GLY A 40 23.49 -6.76 2.30
CA GLY A 40 24.32 -7.49 1.34
C GLY A 40 23.70 -8.79 0.81
N ARG A 41 22.42 -9.04 1.13
CA ARG A 41 21.66 -10.21 0.68
C ARG A 41 20.78 -9.82 -0.50
N SER A 42 20.55 -10.73 -1.44
CA SER A 42 19.51 -10.53 -2.45
C SER A 42 18.13 -10.81 -1.87
N LEU A 43 17.14 -10.00 -2.20
CA LEU A 43 15.78 -10.04 -1.67
C LEU A 43 14.75 -10.04 -2.80
N SER A 44 13.72 -10.85 -2.64
CA SER A 44 12.59 -10.90 -3.55
C SER A 44 11.55 -9.83 -3.21
N LYS A 45 10.60 -9.59 -4.14
CA LYS A 45 9.41 -8.76 -3.86
C LYS A 45 8.57 -9.32 -2.68
N GLU A 46 8.59 -10.63 -2.47
CA GLU A 46 7.92 -11.27 -1.32
C GLU A 46 8.59 -10.88 -0.01
N ASP A 47 9.93 -10.94 0.04
CA ASP A 47 10.69 -10.50 1.21
C ASP A 47 10.44 -9.03 1.52
N ALA A 48 10.37 -8.18 0.50
CA ALA A 48 10.00 -6.78 0.67
C ALA A 48 8.60 -6.60 1.28
N ARG A 49 7.60 -7.38 0.85
CA ARG A 49 6.26 -7.30 1.45
C ARG A 49 6.30 -7.68 2.93
N GLN A 50 6.98 -8.77 3.28
CA GLN A 50 7.12 -9.20 4.67
C GLN A 50 7.86 -8.17 5.52
N ILE A 51 8.90 -7.54 4.99
CA ILE A 51 9.60 -6.43 5.65
C ILE A 51 8.62 -5.30 5.96
N VAL A 52 7.82 -4.89 4.99
CA VAL A 52 6.86 -3.79 5.15
C VAL A 52 5.79 -4.14 6.18
N GLU A 53 5.23 -5.33 6.12
CA GLU A 53 4.25 -5.82 7.09
C GLU A 53 4.82 -5.88 8.51
N ASN A 54 6.04 -6.40 8.67
CA ASN A 54 6.70 -6.51 9.98
C ASN A 54 7.00 -5.14 10.58
N VAL A 55 7.58 -4.22 9.79
CA VAL A 55 7.92 -2.87 10.26
C VAL A 55 6.66 -2.09 10.60
N SER A 56 5.66 -2.06 9.71
CA SER A 56 4.40 -1.37 9.97
C SER A 56 3.62 -1.98 11.13
N GLY A 57 3.60 -3.31 11.24
CA GLY A 57 2.99 -4.04 12.34
C GLY A 57 3.63 -3.73 13.70
N PHE A 58 4.96 -3.65 13.76
CA PHE A 58 5.69 -3.28 14.97
C PHE A 58 5.30 -1.86 15.44
N PHE A 59 5.33 -0.87 14.55
CA PHE A 59 4.94 0.49 14.91
C PHE A 59 3.46 0.62 15.27
N ARG A 60 2.58 -0.20 14.67
CA ARG A 60 1.18 -0.27 15.09
C ARG A 60 1.04 -0.70 16.55
N ILE A 61 1.79 -1.72 16.99
CA ILE A 61 1.78 -2.17 18.39
C ILE A 61 2.22 -1.04 19.32
N LEU A 62 3.33 -0.36 18.99
CA LEU A 62 3.81 0.77 19.80
C LEU A 62 2.79 1.90 19.88
N ALA A 63 2.11 2.20 18.76
CA ALA A 63 1.06 3.21 18.71
C ALA A 63 -0.16 2.83 19.55
N GLU A 64 -0.52 1.54 19.63
CA GLU A 64 -1.60 1.09 20.50
C GLU A 64 -1.24 1.22 21.97
N TRP A 65 -0.01 0.89 22.36
CA TRP A 65 0.43 1.07 23.75
C TRP A 65 0.44 2.54 24.17
N HIS A 66 0.91 3.44 23.31
CA HIS A 66 0.87 4.89 23.59
C HIS A 66 -0.56 5.41 23.83
N LYS A 67 -1.60 4.79 23.26
CA LYS A 67 -3.00 5.21 23.49
C LYS A 67 -3.58 4.68 24.81
N MET A 68 -2.92 3.70 25.43
CA MET A 68 -3.37 3.08 26.68
C MET A 68 -2.82 3.80 27.92
N ASP A 69 -1.77 4.60 27.75
CA ASP A 69 -1.24 5.57 28.74
C ASP A 69 -2.05 6.88 28.72
#